data_AF-A0A9W6YCC3-F1
#
_entry.id   AF-A0A9W6YCC3-F1
#
_cell.length_a   1.000
_cell.length_b   1.000
_cell.length_c   1.000
_cell.angle_alpha   90.00
_cell.angle_beta   90.00
_cell.angle_gamma   90.00
#
_symmetry.space_group_name_H-M   'P 1'
#
loop_
_entity.id
_entity.type
_entity.pdbx_description
1 polymer ?
#
loop_
_entity_poly.entity_id
_entity_poly.type
_entity_poly.pdbx_seq_one_letter_code
_entity_poly.pdbx_strand_id
1 'polypeptide(L)'
;MVAALPQKAKAGLCALVACCFQPTHSPEPTDSARYMSQERPKRRAPGDDPDAILPNFQDPPRWVKDEFVEACVLCGAEFDLLKRKHHCRSCGLVYCGRCAAQFDRVVKFGFVEPVRLCVGCAGTAKTENVFYDKFLPLLEAGELFSKYGLLRKRHVLLQFVRAKNLLQYQKFDPESRSCEGDIKAILLDDITDVREVEAGQDNADLGMVIAVGPQEHRFDAATALKRQQWIEAIEGARQVRGAMLAAEREKRAKQAEKENEEIRKMSENLQKMEERRATFQEDRLRRRAEKREQLRAKYHLATAAS
;
A
#
# COMPACT_ATOMS: atom_id res chain seq x y z
N MET A 1 14.64 -10.91 -64.09
CA MET A 1 13.25 -10.49 -63.80
C MET A 1 12.34 -11.68 -64.05
N VAL A 2 11.40 -12.00 -63.13
CA VAL A 2 10.11 -12.71 -63.38
C VAL A 2 10.20 -14.15 -63.96
N ALA A 3 9.54 -15.21 -63.45
CA ALA A 3 8.78 -15.44 -62.21
C ALA A 3 8.69 -16.96 -61.91
N ALA A 4 8.07 -17.32 -60.79
CA ALA A 4 7.96 -18.69 -60.28
C ALA A 4 6.90 -19.57 -61.00
N LEU A 5 7.04 -20.90 -60.84
CA LEU A 5 6.07 -21.93 -61.23
C LEU A 5 5.29 -22.47 -60.01
N PRO A 6 3.98 -22.81 -60.12
CA PRO A 6 3.17 -23.24 -58.98
C PRO A 6 2.76 -24.74 -58.94
N GLN A 7 2.78 -25.30 -57.73
CA GLN A 7 1.81 -26.22 -57.08
C GLN A 7 1.25 -27.53 -57.71
N LYS A 8 1.23 -28.59 -56.85
CA LYS A 8 0.26 -29.72 -56.69
C LYS A 8 0.33 -30.89 -57.70
N ALA A 9 -0.04 -32.15 -57.37
CA ALA A 9 -0.26 -32.90 -56.10
C ALA A 9 -0.58 -34.40 -56.39
N LYS A 10 -0.71 -35.24 -55.32
CA LYS A 10 -1.21 -36.67 -55.30
C LYS A 10 -0.20 -37.70 -55.87
N ALA A 11 -0.18 -39.02 -55.54
CA ALA A 11 -0.66 -39.91 -54.45
C ALA A 11 0.01 -41.32 -54.69
N GLY A 12 -0.04 -42.39 -53.86
CA GLY A 12 -0.61 -42.69 -52.52
C GLY A 12 -0.81 -44.22 -52.32
N LEU A 13 -1.05 -44.69 -51.08
CA LEU A 13 -1.31 -46.10 -50.66
C LEU A 13 -0.08 -47.08 -50.73
N CYS A 14 0.05 -48.17 -49.95
CA CYS A 14 -0.88 -48.90 -49.06
C CYS A 14 -0.20 -49.79 -47.98
N ALA A 15 -0.95 -50.14 -46.91
CA ALA A 15 -0.99 -51.43 -46.17
C ALA A 15 0.22 -51.91 -45.29
N LEU A 16 0.07 -52.73 -44.21
CA LEU A 16 -1.07 -53.20 -43.36
C LEU A 16 -0.54 -53.92 -42.07
N VAL A 17 -1.43 -54.28 -41.11
CA VAL A 17 -1.28 -55.21 -39.94
C VAL A 17 -0.45 -54.67 -38.73
N ALA A 18 -1.03 -54.28 -37.58
CA ALA A 18 -1.55 -55.06 -36.41
C ALA A 18 -0.45 -55.77 -35.57
N CYS A 19 -0.48 -55.90 -34.22
CA CYS A 19 -1.61 -55.95 -33.29
C CYS A 19 -1.23 -55.58 -31.82
N CYS A 20 -2.24 -55.27 -30.99
CA CYS A 20 -2.34 -55.45 -29.52
C CYS A 20 -1.23 -54.94 -28.55
N PHE A 21 -1.54 -53.87 -27.80
CA PHE A 21 -1.62 -53.91 -26.32
C PHE A 21 -2.38 -52.68 -25.80
N GLN A 22 -3.38 -52.86 -24.92
CA GLN A 22 -4.05 -51.76 -24.19
C GLN A 22 -3.51 -51.66 -22.77
N PRO A 23 -3.62 -50.49 -22.13
CA PRO A 23 -4.38 -50.50 -20.87
C PRO A 23 -5.34 -49.31 -20.67
N THR A 24 -6.51 -49.67 -20.11
CA THR A 24 -7.37 -48.88 -19.20
C THR A 24 -7.80 -47.45 -19.57
N HIS A 25 -9.11 -47.29 -19.77
CA HIS A 25 -9.81 -46.00 -19.75
C HIS A 25 -9.56 -45.22 -18.45
N SER A 26 -9.15 -43.96 -18.58
CA SER A 26 -9.48 -42.88 -17.65
C SER A 26 -10.61 -42.03 -18.25
N PRO A 27 -11.54 -41.47 -17.45
CA PRO A 27 -12.68 -40.73 -17.97
C PRO A 27 -12.28 -39.36 -18.52
N GLU A 28 -12.85 -39.00 -19.66
CA GLU A 28 -12.78 -37.65 -20.26
C GLU A 28 -13.19 -36.57 -19.23
N PRO A 29 -12.42 -35.47 -19.07
CA PRO A 29 -12.89 -34.31 -18.32
C PRO A 29 -14.01 -33.63 -19.12
N THR A 30 -15.18 -33.46 -18.49
CA THR A 30 -16.33 -32.78 -19.09
C THR A 30 -16.00 -31.36 -19.56
N ASP A 31 -16.69 -30.91 -20.63
CA ASP A 31 -16.50 -29.61 -21.31
C ASP A 31 -16.63 -28.36 -20.40
N SER A 32 -17.08 -28.53 -19.15
CA SER A 32 -17.04 -27.53 -18.09
C SER A 32 -15.63 -27.02 -17.76
N ALA A 33 -14.57 -27.80 -18.02
CA ALA A 33 -13.19 -27.40 -17.77
C ALA A 33 -12.70 -26.29 -18.72
N ARG A 34 -13.25 -26.17 -19.94
CA ARG A 34 -12.84 -25.15 -20.92
C ARG A 34 -13.33 -23.73 -20.60
N TYR A 35 -14.41 -23.59 -19.83
CA TYR A 35 -14.95 -22.27 -19.48
C TYR A 35 -14.11 -21.55 -18.40
N MET A 36 -13.29 -22.28 -17.64
CA MET A 36 -12.45 -21.74 -16.57
C MET A 36 -11.02 -21.40 -17.01
N SER A 37 -10.69 -21.54 -18.30
CA SER A 37 -9.36 -21.30 -18.86
C SER A 37 -9.32 -20.15 -19.88
N GLN A 38 -10.11 -19.10 -19.66
CA GLN A 38 -9.81 -17.80 -20.28
C GLN A 38 -8.56 -17.22 -19.59
N GLU A 39 -7.39 -17.44 -20.19
CA GLU A 39 -6.17 -16.75 -19.78
C GLU A 39 -6.44 -15.23 -19.77
N ARG A 40 -6.30 -14.60 -18.60
CA ARG A 40 -6.24 -13.14 -18.53
C ARG A 40 -5.15 -12.66 -19.50
N PRO A 41 -5.36 -11.54 -20.23
CA PRO A 41 -4.29 -10.96 -21.03
C PRO A 41 -3.05 -10.81 -20.16
N LYS A 42 -1.94 -11.46 -20.55
CA LYS A 42 -0.67 -11.35 -19.83
C LYS A 42 -0.31 -9.88 -19.78
N ARG A 43 -0.43 -9.27 -18.60
CA ARG A 43 0.18 -7.97 -18.34
C ARG A 43 1.66 -8.16 -18.63
N ARG A 44 2.23 -7.34 -19.52
CA ARG A 44 3.68 -7.28 -19.70
C ARG A 44 4.28 -7.07 -18.31
N ALA A 45 5.34 -7.81 -17.99
CA ALA A 45 6.05 -7.60 -16.74
C ALA A 45 6.56 -6.15 -16.71
N PRO A 46 6.47 -5.43 -15.58
CA PRO A 46 7.23 -4.20 -15.40
C PRO A 46 8.71 -4.59 -15.37
N GLY A 47 9.48 -4.25 -16.41
CA GLY A 47 10.90 -4.64 -16.47
C GLY A 47 11.67 -4.38 -17.77
N ASP A 48 11.00 -4.31 -18.93
CA ASP A 48 11.70 -4.25 -20.24
C ASP A 48 11.91 -2.82 -20.80
N ASP A 49 11.91 -1.80 -19.95
CA ASP A 49 12.27 -0.42 -20.31
C ASP A 49 13.41 0.08 -19.40
N PRO A 50 14.64 0.30 -19.91
CA PRO A 50 15.79 0.72 -19.12
C PRO A 50 15.65 2.09 -18.44
N ASP A 51 14.75 2.96 -18.93
CA ASP A 51 14.61 4.35 -18.46
C ASP A 51 13.33 4.57 -17.59
N ALA A 52 12.53 3.53 -17.35
CA ALA A 52 11.22 3.64 -16.69
C ALA A 52 11.23 3.64 -15.14
N ILE A 53 11.58 4.79 -14.57
CA ILE A 53 10.96 5.44 -13.39
C ILE A 53 10.21 4.52 -12.35
N LEU A 54 10.90 4.30 -11.21
CA LEU A 54 10.43 4.13 -9.80
C LEU A 54 10.06 2.75 -9.19
N PRO A 55 10.66 2.40 -8.02
CA PRO A 55 10.22 1.30 -7.14
C PRO A 55 9.17 1.71 -6.06
N ASN A 56 8.59 2.91 -6.12
CA ASN A 56 7.84 3.53 -4.99
C ASN A 56 6.31 3.66 -5.20
N PHE A 57 5.70 2.89 -6.10
CA PHE A 57 4.23 2.88 -6.22
C PHE A 57 3.59 1.95 -5.17
N GLN A 58 2.47 2.38 -4.59
CA GLN A 58 1.64 1.54 -3.73
C GLN A 58 0.73 0.65 -4.60
N ASP A 59 0.37 -0.53 -4.08
CA ASP A 59 -0.67 -1.35 -4.71
C ASP A 59 -2.03 -0.62 -4.65
N PRO A 60 -2.77 -0.50 -5.77
CA PRO A 60 -4.14 0.01 -5.74
C PRO A 60 -5.05 -0.92 -4.94
N PRO A 61 -6.09 -0.38 -4.27
CA PRO A 61 -6.98 -1.20 -3.46
C PRO A 61 -7.76 -2.20 -4.30
N ARG A 62 -8.00 -3.38 -3.72
CA ARG A 62 -8.94 -4.35 -4.29
C ARG A 62 -10.34 -3.74 -4.31
N TRP A 63 -11.04 -3.92 -5.43
CA TRP A 63 -12.42 -3.49 -5.56
C TRP A 63 -13.34 -4.36 -4.69
N VAL A 64 -14.31 -3.73 -4.03
CA VAL A 64 -15.41 -4.45 -3.38
C VAL A 64 -16.23 -5.11 -4.48
N LYS A 65 -16.53 -6.40 -4.33
CA LYS A 65 -17.38 -7.10 -5.29
C LYS A 65 -18.79 -6.53 -5.28
N ASP A 66 -19.39 -6.43 -6.46
CA ASP A 66 -20.73 -5.88 -6.62
C ASP A 66 -21.82 -6.67 -5.87
N GLU A 67 -21.62 -7.97 -5.64
CA GLU A 67 -22.51 -8.85 -4.87
C GLU A 67 -22.70 -8.42 -3.40
N PHE A 68 -21.76 -7.64 -2.84
CA PHE A 68 -21.81 -7.18 -1.43
C PHE A 68 -22.24 -5.72 -1.28
N VAL A 69 -22.71 -5.06 -2.35
CA VAL A 69 -23.09 -3.64 -2.29
C VAL A 69 -24.46 -3.40 -2.88
N GLU A 70 -25.43 -3.05 -2.04
CA GLU A 70 -26.81 -2.77 -2.45
C GLU A 70 -27.05 -1.28 -2.76
N ALA A 71 -26.30 -0.38 -2.13
CA ALA A 71 -26.46 1.07 -2.27
C ALA A 71 -25.14 1.84 -2.44
N CYS A 72 -25.21 3.03 -3.03
CA CYS A 72 -24.08 3.92 -3.22
C CYS A 72 -23.46 4.35 -1.87
N VAL A 73 -22.18 4.04 -1.65
CA VAL A 73 -21.46 4.32 -0.39
C VAL A 73 -21.50 5.80 0.03
N LEU A 74 -21.63 6.75 -0.92
CA LEU A 74 -21.66 8.18 -0.60
C LEU A 74 -23.07 8.75 -0.35
N CYS A 75 -24.11 8.24 -1.04
CA CYS A 75 -25.42 8.87 -1.04
C CYS A 75 -26.60 7.96 -0.70
N GLY A 76 -26.34 6.71 -0.31
CA GLY A 76 -27.38 5.74 0.09
C GLY A 76 -28.33 5.30 -1.03
N ALA A 77 -28.19 5.82 -2.25
CA ALA A 77 -29.07 5.44 -3.36
C ALA A 77 -28.84 3.97 -3.76
N GLU A 78 -29.87 3.14 -3.57
CA GLU A 78 -29.91 1.72 -3.95
C GLU A 78 -29.60 1.53 -5.43
N PHE A 79 -28.90 0.45 -5.78
CA PHE A 79 -28.58 0.10 -7.15
C PHE A 79 -29.69 -0.73 -7.78
N ASP A 80 -29.97 -0.45 -9.06
CA ASP A 80 -31.06 -1.07 -9.82
C ASP A 80 -30.63 -1.20 -11.30
N LEU A 81 -31.52 -1.67 -12.18
CA LEU A 81 -31.22 -1.89 -13.60
C LEU A 81 -30.84 -0.60 -14.36
N LEU A 82 -31.28 0.57 -13.90
CA LEU A 82 -30.95 1.88 -14.45
C LEU A 82 -29.74 2.50 -13.73
N LYS A 83 -29.67 2.35 -12.41
CA LYS A 83 -28.62 2.88 -11.54
C LYS A 83 -27.47 1.88 -11.40
N ARG A 84 -26.53 1.95 -12.34
CA ARG A 84 -25.34 1.06 -12.38
C ARG A 84 -24.30 1.39 -11.29
N LYS A 85 -23.58 0.34 -10.88
CA LYS A 85 -22.45 0.35 -9.93
C LYS A 85 -21.16 0.82 -10.60
N HIS A 86 -20.35 1.61 -9.89
CA HIS A 86 -19.03 2.05 -10.36
C HIS A 86 -17.99 2.08 -9.23
N HIS A 87 -16.87 1.39 -9.43
CA HIS A 87 -15.74 1.43 -8.49
C HIS A 87 -14.91 2.71 -8.62
N CYS A 88 -14.54 3.32 -7.50
CA CYS A 88 -13.46 4.29 -7.46
C CYS A 88 -12.12 3.56 -7.57
N ARG A 89 -11.23 4.00 -8.48
CA ARG A 89 -9.91 3.37 -8.67
C ARG A 89 -8.92 3.66 -7.52
N SER A 90 -9.20 4.65 -6.68
CA SER A 90 -8.33 5.06 -5.55
C SER A 90 -8.73 4.47 -4.19
N CYS A 91 -10.02 4.16 -3.95
CA CYS A 91 -10.47 3.51 -2.70
C CYS A 91 -11.12 2.13 -2.88
N GLY A 92 -11.40 1.68 -4.12
CA GLY A 92 -12.01 0.38 -4.41
C GLY A 92 -13.50 0.24 -4.06
N LEU A 93 -14.10 1.24 -3.39
CA LEU A 93 -15.52 1.27 -3.01
C LEU A 93 -16.44 1.57 -4.20
N VAL A 94 -17.72 1.25 -4.05
CA VAL A 94 -18.74 1.30 -5.11
C VAL A 94 -19.69 2.51 -4.95
N TYR A 95 -19.93 3.21 -6.05
CA TYR A 95 -20.67 4.45 -6.12
C TYR A 95 -21.63 4.48 -7.32
N CYS A 96 -22.67 5.33 -7.26
CA CYS A 96 -23.48 5.64 -8.44
C CYS A 96 -22.77 6.64 -9.37
N GLY A 97 -23.25 6.77 -10.62
CA GLY A 97 -22.59 7.56 -11.65
C GLY A 97 -22.35 9.03 -11.28
N ARG A 98 -23.22 9.64 -10.47
CA ARG A 98 -23.05 11.01 -9.93
C ARG A 98 -21.92 11.09 -8.90
N CYS A 99 -21.86 10.14 -7.97
CA CYS A 99 -20.88 10.13 -6.88
C CYS A 99 -19.48 9.69 -7.31
N ALA A 100 -19.34 9.07 -8.49
CA ALA A 100 -18.08 8.75 -9.15
C ALA A 100 -18.03 9.28 -10.59
N ALA A 101 -18.42 10.54 -10.79
CA ALA A 101 -18.42 11.21 -12.09
C ALA A 101 -17.02 11.73 -12.52
N GLN A 102 -16.10 11.87 -11.57
CA GLN A 102 -14.81 12.52 -11.81
C GLN A 102 -13.74 11.52 -12.28
N PHE A 103 -12.79 12.02 -13.07
CA PHE A 103 -11.64 11.28 -13.57
C PHE A 103 -10.39 12.10 -13.33
N ASP A 104 -9.37 11.48 -12.75
CA ASP A 104 -8.08 12.12 -12.48
C ASP A 104 -6.97 11.05 -12.39
N ARG A 105 -5.71 11.47 -12.51
CA ARG A 105 -4.55 10.58 -12.30
C ARG A 105 -4.43 10.25 -10.82
N VAL A 106 -3.87 9.09 -10.49
CA VAL A 106 -3.54 8.72 -9.10
C VAL A 106 -2.13 8.16 -9.10
N VAL A 107 -1.16 9.08 -9.16
CA VAL A 107 0.25 8.77 -9.37
C VAL A 107 0.79 7.78 -8.33
N LYS A 108 0.37 7.89 -7.06
CA LYS A 108 0.79 6.95 -6.00
C LYS A 108 0.45 5.47 -6.25
N PHE A 109 -0.51 5.17 -7.12
CA PHE A 109 -0.88 3.82 -7.55
C PHE A 109 -0.45 3.48 -8.98
N GLY A 110 0.43 4.29 -9.59
CA GLY A 110 0.87 4.12 -10.98
C GLY A 110 -0.20 4.47 -12.03
N PHE A 111 -1.34 5.05 -11.64
CA PHE A 111 -2.36 5.51 -12.58
C PHE A 111 -1.98 6.87 -13.17
N VAL A 112 -1.08 6.84 -14.17
CA VAL A 112 -0.62 8.02 -14.92
C VAL A 112 -1.64 8.55 -15.93
N GLU A 113 -2.67 7.77 -16.27
CA GLU A 113 -3.82 8.20 -17.07
C GLU A 113 -5.04 8.46 -16.17
N PRO A 114 -5.97 9.38 -16.53
CA PRO A 114 -7.16 9.67 -15.74
C PRO A 114 -8.06 8.44 -15.52
N VAL A 115 -8.23 8.05 -14.27
CA VAL A 115 -9.08 6.93 -13.85
C VAL A 115 -10.32 7.43 -13.12
N ARG A 116 -11.42 6.66 -13.15
CA ARG A 116 -12.68 7.04 -12.45
C ARG A 116 -12.50 7.08 -10.94
N LEU A 117 -12.85 8.20 -10.33
CA LEU A 117 -12.77 8.44 -8.89
C LEU A 117 -14.12 8.85 -8.31
N CYS A 118 -14.33 8.53 -7.03
CA CYS A 118 -15.38 9.17 -6.26
C CYS A 118 -14.97 10.61 -5.90
N VAL A 119 -15.95 11.46 -5.57
CA VAL A 119 -15.72 12.89 -5.28
C VAL A 119 -14.61 13.13 -4.25
N GLY A 120 -14.60 12.36 -3.15
CA GLY A 120 -13.56 12.46 -2.13
C GLY A 120 -12.15 12.13 -2.66
N CYS A 121 -11.99 10.97 -3.30
CA CYS A 121 -10.71 10.57 -3.88
C CYS A 121 -10.22 11.47 -5.01
N ALA A 122 -11.12 12.09 -5.78
CA ALA A 122 -10.76 13.06 -6.80
C ALA A 122 -10.23 14.36 -6.19
N GLY A 123 -10.80 14.82 -5.06
CA GLY A 123 -10.26 15.93 -4.29
C GLY A 123 -8.82 15.65 -3.81
N THR A 124 -8.62 14.47 -3.19
CA THR A 124 -7.27 14.03 -2.76
C THR A 124 -6.30 13.92 -3.94
N ALA A 125 -6.72 13.28 -5.04
CA ALA A 125 -5.89 13.08 -6.23
C ALA A 125 -5.42 14.41 -6.83
N LYS A 126 -6.27 15.44 -6.88
CA LYS A 126 -5.87 16.78 -7.36
C LYS A 126 -4.74 17.40 -6.54
N THR A 127 -4.88 17.40 -5.21
CA THR A 127 -3.85 17.92 -4.30
C THR A 127 -2.54 17.11 -4.42
N GLU A 128 -2.65 15.78 -4.47
CA GLU A 128 -1.50 14.89 -4.69
C GLU A 128 -0.82 15.14 -6.05
N ASN A 129 -1.59 15.31 -7.12
CA ASN A 129 -1.06 15.55 -8.47
C ASN A 129 -0.32 16.90 -8.56
N VAL A 130 -0.78 17.96 -7.87
CA VAL A 130 -0.01 19.22 -7.75
C VAL A 130 1.37 18.97 -7.14
N PHE A 131 1.47 18.12 -6.12
CA PHE A 131 2.77 17.73 -5.58
C PHE A 131 3.61 16.94 -6.60
N TYR A 132 3.04 15.92 -7.24
CA TYR A 132 3.77 15.08 -8.20
C TYR A 132 4.22 15.82 -9.46
N ASP A 133 3.45 16.78 -9.97
CA ASP A 133 3.75 17.52 -11.20
C ASP A 133 4.66 18.74 -10.97
N LYS A 134 4.40 19.53 -9.91
CA LYS A 134 5.08 20.83 -9.67
C LYS A 134 6.23 20.71 -8.68
N PHE A 135 5.96 20.14 -7.51
CA PHE A 135 6.87 20.25 -6.36
C PHE A 135 7.92 19.14 -6.31
N LEU A 136 7.54 17.91 -6.65
CA LEU A 136 8.45 16.77 -6.58
C LEU A 136 9.63 16.88 -7.57
N PRO A 137 9.46 17.30 -8.85
CA PRO A 137 10.59 17.52 -9.75
C PRO A 137 11.51 18.66 -9.28
N LEU A 138 10.94 19.72 -8.70
CA LEU A 138 11.70 20.84 -8.12
C LEU A 138 12.58 20.39 -6.95
N LEU A 139 12.01 19.58 -6.05
CA LEU A 139 12.72 19.05 -4.89
C LEU A 139 13.83 18.05 -5.27
N GLU A 140 13.60 17.20 -6.27
CA GLU A 140 14.57 16.19 -6.74
C GLU A 140 15.68 16.79 -7.61
N ALA A 141 15.38 17.82 -8.42
CA ALA A 141 16.42 18.56 -9.15
C ALA A 141 17.38 19.30 -8.19
N GLY A 142 16.88 19.71 -7.03
CA GLY A 142 17.63 20.43 -6.01
C GLY A 142 17.88 21.89 -6.35
N GLU A 143 18.37 22.64 -5.36
CA GLU A 143 18.61 24.08 -5.48
C GLU A 143 19.82 24.51 -4.65
N LEU A 144 20.51 25.56 -5.12
CA LEU A 144 21.63 26.15 -4.40
C LEU A 144 21.14 27.18 -3.39
N PHE A 145 21.37 26.88 -2.12
CA PHE A 145 21.11 27.77 -1.01
C PHE A 145 22.40 28.34 -0.43
N SER A 146 22.30 29.52 0.13
CA SER A 146 23.33 30.11 0.97
C SER A 146 23.13 29.70 2.42
N LYS A 147 24.24 29.45 3.13
CA LYS A 147 24.28 29.33 4.59
C LYS A 147 25.29 30.31 5.14
N TYR A 148 24.83 31.17 6.04
CA TYR A 148 25.68 32.07 6.81
C TYR A 148 26.26 31.30 8.00
N GLY A 149 27.58 31.31 8.14
CA GLY A 149 28.29 30.91 9.35
C GLY A 149 28.97 32.13 9.98
N LEU A 150 29.56 31.96 11.18
CA LEU A 150 30.17 33.04 11.96
C LEU A 150 31.17 33.94 11.21
N LEU A 151 31.82 33.44 10.16
CA LEU A 151 32.90 34.14 9.45
C LEU A 151 32.79 34.11 7.92
N ARG A 152 32.00 33.21 7.32
CA ARG A 152 31.91 33.04 5.86
C ARG A 152 30.53 32.56 5.42
N LYS A 153 30.04 33.12 4.31
CA LYS A 153 28.95 32.58 3.50
C LYS A 153 29.45 31.31 2.78
N ARG A 154 28.63 30.27 2.73
CA ARG A 154 28.90 29.03 1.96
C ARG A 154 27.68 28.64 1.14
N HIS A 155 27.90 28.05 -0.02
CA HIS A 155 26.84 27.46 -0.83
C HIS A 155 26.62 26.00 -0.44
N VAL A 156 25.36 25.58 -0.44
CA VAL A 156 24.95 24.18 -0.24
C VAL A 156 23.93 23.80 -1.30
N LEU A 157 24.05 22.62 -1.88
CA LEU A 157 23.01 22.02 -2.71
C LEU A 157 22.05 21.27 -1.78
N LEU A 158 20.77 21.66 -1.75
CA LEU A 158 19.69 20.95 -1.05
C LEU A 158 18.87 20.19 -2.09
N GLN A 159 18.57 18.91 -1.83
CA GLN A 159 17.76 18.06 -2.72
C GLN A 159 16.93 17.05 -1.89
N PHE A 160 15.81 16.59 -2.42
CA PHE A 160 14.99 15.54 -1.83
C PHE A 160 15.32 14.17 -2.44
N VAL A 161 15.55 13.18 -1.59
CA VAL A 161 15.80 11.80 -2.01
C VAL A 161 14.54 10.99 -1.75
N ARG A 162 13.64 10.94 -2.74
CA ARG A 162 12.33 10.26 -2.66
C ARG A 162 12.42 8.82 -2.15
N ALA A 163 13.41 8.05 -2.60
CA ALA A 163 13.65 6.67 -2.17
C ALA A 163 13.97 6.52 -0.67
N LYS A 164 14.46 7.57 -0.02
CA LYS A 164 14.83 7.58 1.41
C LYS A 164 13.92 8.49 2.27
N ASN A 165 12.93 9.14 1.66
CA ASN A 165 12.02 10.08 2.33
C ASN A 165 12.76 11.18 3.15
N LEU A 166 13.84 11.72 2.61
CA LEU A 166 14.68 12.72 3.30
C LEU A 166 15.12 13.84 2.38
N LEU A 167 15.31 15.02 2.95
CA LEU A 167 16.07 16.11 2.37
C LEU A 167 17.55 15.89 2.71
N GLN A 168 18.44 15.98 1.73
CA GLN A 168 19.88 16.00 1.96
C GLN A 168 20.51 17.29 1.45
N TYR A 169 21.52 17.79 2.16
CA TYR A 169 22.34 18.90 1.69
C TYR A 169 23.82 18.70 2.00
N GLN A 170 24.65 19.19 1.09
CA GLN A 170 26.12 19.08 1.13
C GLN A 170 26.72 20.44 0.73
N LYS A 171 27.97 20.72 1.13
CA LYS A 171 28.67 21.92 0.63
C LYS A 171 28.81 21.80 -0.89
N PHE A 172 28.52 22.89 -1.60
CA PHE A 172 28.74 23.00 -3.04
C PHE A 172 29.75 24.11 -3.29
N ASP A 173 30.73 23.85 -4.15
CA ASP A 173 31.64 24.87 -4.66
C ASP A 173 31.17 25.33 -6.06
N PRO A 174 30.76 26.60 -6.24
CA PRO A 174 30.35 27.13 -7.54
C PRO A 174 31.45 27.14 -8.60
N GLU A 175 32.73 27.21 -8.20
CA GLU A 175 33.86 27.33 -9.13
C GLU A 175 34.20 25.98 -9.77
N SER A 176 34.46 24.94 -8.96
CA SER A 176 34.67 23.57 -9.44
C SER A 176 33.37 22.86 -9.84
N ARG A 177 32.20 23.42 -9.51
CA ARG A 177 30.87 22.81 -9.66
C ARG A 177 30.74 21.45 -8.97
N SER A 178 31.45 21.27 -7.87
CA SER A 178 31.53 19.99 -7.15
C SER A 178 30.90 20.06 -5.76
N CYS A 179 30.47 18.89 -5.26
CA CYS A 179 30.00 18.73 -3.89
C CYS A 179 31.15 18.26 -2.98
N GLU A 180 31.26 18.84 -1.79
CA GLU A 180 32.37 18.61 -0.86
C GLU A 180 31.90 18.29 0.57
N GLY A 181 32.74 17.54 1.29
CA GLY A 181 32.54 17.25 2.72
C GLY A 181 31.31 16.40 3.01
N ASP A 182 30.83 16.44 4.26
CA ASP A 182 29.77 15.55 4.72
C ASP A 182 28.38 15.89 4.16
N ILE A 183 27.65 14.85 3.75
CA ILE A 183 26.22 14.93 3.42
C ILE A 183 25.44 15.00 4.74
N LYS A 184 24.61 16.03 4.89
CA LYS A 184 23.68 16.18 6.01
C LYS A 184 22.27 15.81 5.57
N ALA A 185 21.58 14.99 6.36
CA ALA A 185 20.22 14.55 6.10
C ALA A 185 19.23 15.18 7.11
N ILE A 186 18.00 15.40 6.65
CA ILE A 186 16.82 15.77 7.42
C ILE A 186 15.71 14.82 6.96
N LEU A 187 15.24 13.93 7.82
CA LEU A 187 14.14 13.03 7.47
C LEU A 187 12.84 13.84 7.34
N LEU A 188 12.06 13.61 6.28
CA LEU A 188 10.81 14.35 6.04
C LEU A 188 9.80 14.12 7.18
N ASP A 189 9.84 12.93 7.78
CA ASP A 189 8.97 12.53 8.89
C ASP A 189 9.32 13.23 10.22
N ASP A 190 10.55 13.74 10.38
CA ASP A 190 11.03 14.44 11.59
C ASP A 190 10.83 15.97 11.50
N ILE A 191 10.50 16.51 10.32
CA ILE A 191 10.28 17.95 10.14
C ILE A 191 9.01 18.37 10.88
N THR A 192 9.17 19.20 11.90
CA THR A 192 8.09 19.75 12.71
C THR A 192 7.47 20.99 12.08
N ASP A 193 8.29 21.85 11.46
CA ASP A 193 7.87 23.13 10.88
C ASP A 193 8.75 23.53 9.69
N VAL A 194 8.19 24.29 8.74
CA VAL A 194 8.90 24.90 7.61
C VAL A 194 8.36 26.30 7.42
N ARG A 195 9.19 27.32 7.64
CA ARG A 195 8.74 28.72 7.65
C ARG A 195 9.72 29.67 7.01
N GLU A 196 9.20 30.79 6.55
CA GLU A 196 10.00 31.96 6.21
C GLU A 196 10.40 32.71 7.49
N VAL A 197 11.61 33.27 7.50
CA VAL A 197 12.07 34.22 8.51
C VAL A 197 12.51 35.48 7.79
N GLU A 198 11.93 36.61 8.21
CA GLU A 198 12.27 37.94 7.70
C GLU A 198 13.64 38.39 8.24
N ALA A 199 14.27 39.35 7.55
CA ALA A 199 15.55 39.90 7.95
C ALA A 199 15.44 40.63 9.31
N GLY A 200 16.16 40.14 10.32
CA GLY A 200 16.62 40.98 11.42
C GLY A 200 17.56 42.08 10.90
N GLN A 201 17.98 42.98 11.81
CA GLN A 201 18.76 44.19 11.46
C GLN A 201 20.06 43.91 10.68
N ASP A 202 20.61 42.69 10.77
CA ASP A 202 21.87 42.29 10.15
C ASP A 202 21.72 41.43 8.87
N ASN A 203 20.51 41.25 8.31
CA ASN A 203 20.19 40.35 7.17
C ASN A 203 20.55 38.85 7.35
N ALA A 204 21.25 38.46 8.41
CA ALA A 204 21.70 37.08 8.67
C ALA A 204 20.56 36.08 8.90
N ASP A 205 19.38 36.56 9.30
CA ASP A 205 18.19 35.75 9.58
C ASP A 205 17.27 35.51 8.39
N LEU A 206 17.48 36.23 7.26
CA LEU A 206 16.63 36.11 6.08
C LEU A 206 16.77 34.71 5.45
N GLY A 207 15.65 33.98 5.33
CA GLY A 207 15.67 32.68 4.66
C GLY A 207 14.48 31.76 4.98
N MET A 208 14.55 30.54 4.46
CA MET A 208 13.71 29.42 4.87
C MET A 208 14.34 28.74 6.08
N VAL A 209 13.52 28.37 7.06
CA VAL A 209 13.91 27.53 8.19
C VAL A 209 13.16 26.21 8.12
N ILE A 210 13.90 25.11 8.19
CA ILE A 210 13.36 23.77 8.39
C ILE A 210 13.65 23.38 9.83
N ALA A 211 12.61 23.23 10.66
CA ALA A 211 12.73 22.83 12.06
C ALA A 211 12.53 21.32 12.22
N VAL A 212 13.35 20.73 13.08
CA VAL A 212 13.40 19.31 13.41
C VAL A 212 13.42 19.20 14.94
N GLY A 213 12.24 19.32 15.56
CA GLY A 213 12.13 19.47 17.01
C GLY A 213 12.87 20.73 17.49
N PRO A 214 13.88 20.63 18.38
CA PRO A 214 14.65 21.78 18.86
C PRO A 214 15.70 22.29 17.86
N GLN A 215 15.96 21.58 16.75
CA GLN A 215 17.02 21.91 15.81
C GLN A 215 16.50 22.68 14.59
N GLU A 216 17.07 23.85 14.31
CA GLU A 216 16.73 24.66 13.13
C GLU A 216 17.80 24.57 12.02
N HIS A 217 17.37 24.34 10.79
CA HIS A 217 18.21 24.40 9.60
C HIS A 217 17.81 25.60 8.73
N ARG A 218 18.58 26.69 8.79
CA ARG A 218 18.37 27.90 7.97
C ARG A 218 18.94 27.75 6.56
N PHE A 219 18.22 28.16 5.52
CA PHE A 219 18.63 28.13 4.12
C PHE A 219 18.19 29.43 3.42
N ASP A 220 19.14 30.23 2.95
CA ASP A 220 18.86 31.46 2.22
C ASP A 220 18.81 31.18 0.70
N ALA A 221 17.69 31.48 0.07
CA ALA A 221 17.44 31.22 -1.35
C ALA A 221 17.81 32.44 -2.20
N ALA A 222 18.26 32.21 -3.45
CA ALA A 222 18.65 33.30 -4.34
C ALA A 222 17.54 34.34 -4.63
N THR A 223 16.26 33.99 -4.43
CA THR A 223 15.11 34.93 -4.54
C THR A 223 14.00 34.56 -3.55
N ALA A 224 13.13 35.52 -3.23
CA ALA A 224 11.92 35.28 -2.44
C ALA A 224 10.98 34.26 -3.09
N LEU A 225 10.83 34.30 -4.42
CA LEU A 225 10.02 33.33 -5.15
C LEU A 225 10.55 31.89 -4.97
N LYS A 226 11.87 31.69 -5.11
CA LYS A 226 12.49 30.36 -4.86
C LYS A 226 12.28 29.90 -3.42
N ARG A 227 12.41 30.81 -2.45
CA ARG A 227 12.16 30.51 -1.03
C ARG A 227 10.73 30.01 -0.80
N GLN A 228 9.73 30.75 -1.27
CA GLN A 228 8.33 30.37 -1.17
C GLN A 228 8.04 29.03 -1.87
N GLN A 229 8.55 28.84 -3.10
CA GLN A 229 8.39 27.58 -3.84
C GLN A 229 8.94 26.38 -3.08
N TRP A 230 10.07 26.53 -2.39
CA TRP A 230 10.66 25.46 -1.59
C TRP A 230 9.90 25.19 -0.27
N ILE A 231 9.37 26.23 0.38
CA ILE A 231 8.48 26.08 1.54
C ILE A 231 7.22 25.30 1.13
N GLU A 232 6.48 25.78 0.12
CA GLU A 232 5.29 25.11 -0.42
C GLU A 232 5.59 23.65 -0.84
N ALA A 233 6.75 23.41 -1.44
CA ALA A 233 7.14 22.08 -1.90
C ALA A 233 7.41 21.10 -0.75
N ILE A 234 8.13 21.53 0.30
CA ILE A 234 8.41 20.67 1.46
C ILE A 234 7.11 20.44 2.26
N GLU A 235 6.25 21.45 2.40
CA GLU A 235 4.93 21.29 3.00
C GLU A 235 4.04 20.32 2.20
N GLY A 236 4.02 20.43 0.87
CA GLY A 236 3.34 19.48 -0.01
C GLY A 236 3.87 18.05 0.14
N ALA A 237 5.20 17.88 0.26
CA ALA A 237 5.81 16.58 0.53
C ALA A 237 5.34 16.02 1.88
N ARG A 238 5.36 16.84 2.95
CA ARG A 238 4.86 16.46 4.29
C ARG A 238 3.37 16.09 4.27
N GLN A 239 2.54 16.81 3.51
CA GLN A 239 1.11 16.52 3.37
C GLN A 239 0.86 15.16 2.70
N VAL A 240 1.50 14.89 1.57
CA VAL A 240 1.38 13.61 0.85
C VAL A 240 1.91 12.45 1.71
N ARG A 241 3.08 12.63 2.34
CA ARG A 241 3.66 11.63 3.25
C ARG A 241 2.78 11.37 4.48
N GLY A 242 2.20 12.42 5.06
CA GLY A 242 1.25 12.32 6.17
C GLY A 242 -0.01 11.52 5.81
N ALA A 243 -0.57 11.75 4.61
CA ALA A 243 -1.70 10.98 4.10
C ALA A 243 -1.36 9.49 3.89
N MET A 244 -0.17 9.18 3.35
CA MET A 244 0.32 7.80 3.23
C MET A 244 0.45 7.12 4.61
N LEU A 245 1.07 7.79 5.58
CA LEU A 245 1.25 7.29 6.95
C LEU A 245 -0.08 7.14 7.72
N ALA A 246 -1.11 7.93 7.39
CA ALA A 246 -2.44 7.76 7.95
C ALA A 246 -3.11 6.48 7.41
N ALA A 247 -3.05 6.26 6.09
CA ALA A 247 -3.60 5.05 5.45
C ALA A 247 -2.87 3.76 5.91
N GLU A 248 -1.54 3.81 6.09
CA GLU A 248 -0.77 2.70 6.66
C GLU A 248 -1.18 2.39 8.11
N ARG A 249 -1.41 3.43 8.93
CA ARG A 249 -1.88 3.28 10.32
C ARG A 249 -3.29 2.68 10.38
N GLU A 250 -4.21 3.13 9.53
CA GLU A 250 -5.57 2.57 9.43
C GLU A 250 -5.54 1.08 9.01
N LYS A 251 -4.69 0.72 8.04
CA LYS A 251 -4.51 -0.68 7.62
C LYS A 251 -3.96 -1.55 8.76
N ARG A 252 -3.00 -1.05 9.54
CA ARG A 252 -2.45 -1.75 10.71
C ARG A 252 -3.49 -1.90 11.83
N ALA A 253 -4.30 -0.87 12.09
CA ALA A 253 -5.38 -0.92 13.08
C ALA A 253 -6.40 -2.02 12.74
N LYS A 254 -6.90 -2.05 11.49
CA LYS A 254 -7.83 -3.08 11.01
C LYS A 254 -7.26 -4.51 11.07
N GLN A 255 -5.95 -4.66 10.84
CA GLN A 255 -5.28 -5.95 10.99
C GLN A 255 -5.20 -6.37 12.47
N ALA A 256 -4.82 -5.45 13.37
CA ALA A 256 -4.77 -5.71 14.80
C ALA A 256 -6.16 -6.02 15.40
N GLU A 257 -7.22 -5.35 14.94
CA GLU A 257 -8.61 -5.67 15.30
C GLU A 257 -8.98 -7.12 14.94
N LYS A 258 -8.60 -7.58 13.73
CA LYS A 258 -8.83 -8.96 13.29
C LYS A 258 -8.04 -9.97 14.12
N GLU A 259 -6.77 -9.69 14.41
CA GLU A 259 -5.92 -10.55 15.24
C GLU A 259 -6.45 -10.64 16.68
N ASN A 260 -6.87 -9.52 17.27
CA ASN A 260 -7.50 -9.48 18.60
C ASN A 260 -8.80 -10.28 18.65
N GLU A 261 -9.63 -10.21 17.60
CA GLU A 261 -10.86 -11.00 17.48
C GLU A 261 -10.61 -12.51 17.31
N GLU A 262 -9.53 -12.90 16.63
CA GLU A 262 -9.09 -14.29 16.53
C GLU A 262 -8.54 -14.80 17.87
N ILE A 263 -7.72 -14.00 18.58
CA ILE A 263 -7.23 -14.29 19.93
C ILE A 263 -8.40 -14.44 20.92
N ARG A 264 -9.39 -13.55 20.86
CA ARG A 264 -10.60 -13.64 21.71
C ARG A 264 -11.34 -14.96 21.51
N LYS A 265 -11.61 -15.36 20.26
CA LYS A 265 -12.24 -16.65 19.93
C LYS A 265 -11.41 -17.84 20.40
N MET A 266 -10.09 -17.78 20.25
CA MET A 266 -9.19 -18.83 20.72
C MET A 266 -9.23 -18.96 22.25
N SER A 267 -9.22 -17.84 22.98
CA SER A 267 -9.32 -17.79 24.44
C SER A 267 -10.66 -18.36 24.93
N GLU A 268 -11.78 -17.94 24.35
CA GLU A 268 -13.12 -18.48 24.67
C GLU A 268 -13.24 -19.98 24.42
N ASN A 269 -12.60 -20.49 23.35
CA ASN A 269 -12.58 -21.92 23.06
C ASN A 269 -11.68 -22.69 24.04
N LEU A 270 -10.54 -22.12 24.45
CA LEU A 270 -9.67 -22.71 25.47
C LEU A 270 -10.38 -22.81 26.82
N GLN A 271 -11.02 -21.71 27.27
CA GLN A 271 -11.79 -21.69 28.52
C GLN A 271 -12.90 -22.77 28.51
N LYS A 272 -13.68 -22.88 27.43
CA LYS A 272 -14.71 -23.94 27.28
C LYS A 272 -14.11 -25.35 27.33
N MET A 273 -12.88 -25.54 26.84
CA MET A 273 -12.19 -26.83 26.93
C MET A 273 -11.68 -27.13 28.35
N GLU A 274 -11.24 -26.11 29.10
CA GLU A 274 -10.85 -26.23 30.50
C GLU A 274 -12.06 -26.52 31.41
N GLU A 275 -13.18 -25.83 31.22
CA GLU A 275 -14.45 -26.09 31.92
C GLU A 275 -14.96 -27.52 31.67
N ARG A 276 -14.90 -28.00 30.43
CA ARG A 276 -15.22 -29.40 30.06
C ARG A 276 -14.27 -30.41 30.72
N ARG A 277 -13.00 -30.07 30.85
CA ARG A 277 -11.99 -30.92 31.52
C ARG A 277 -12.23 -30.97 33.03
N ALA A 278 -12.54 -29.84 33.66
CA ALA A 278 -12.85 -29.73 35.07
C ALA A 278 -14.11 -30.53 35.44
N THR A 279 -15.22 -30.29 34.74
CA THR A 279 -16.49 -31.01 34.95
C THR A 279 -16.35 -32.54 34.75
N PHE A 280 -15.58 -32.99 33.76
CA PHE A 280 -15.27 -34.42 33.59
C PHE A 280 -14.43 -34.99 34.76
N GLN A 281 -13.48 -34.21 35.27
CA GLN A 281 -12.67 -34.60 36.42
C GLN A 281 -13.51 -34.68 37.71
N GLU A 282 -14.43 -33.75 37.92
CA GLU A 282 -15.40 -33.74 39.02
C GLU A 282 -16.36 -34.93 38.97
N ASP A 283 -16.99 -35.20 37.82
CA ASP A 283 -17.88 -36.37 37.67
C ASP A 283 -17.12 -37.69 37.94
N ARG A 284 -15.86 -37.79 37.48
CA ARG A 284 -15.00 -38.95 37.75
C ARG A 284 -14.68 -39.10 39.25
N LEU A 285 -14.52 -38.01 39.99
CA LEU A 285 -14.32 -38.02 41.44
C LEU A 285 -15.61 -38.38 42.18
N ARG A 286 -16.75 -37.80 41.77
CA ARG A 286 -18.09 -38.11 42.31
C ARG A 286 -18.43 -39.59 42.18
N ARG A 287 -18.36 -40.16 40.97
CA ARG A 287 -18.63 -41.61 40.74
C ARG A 287 -17.69 -42.52 41.54
N ARG A 288 -16.45 -42.10 41.80
CA ARG A 288 -15.51 -42.82 42.68
C ARG A 288 -15.92 -42.74 44.15
N ALA A 289 -16.45 -41.60 44.61
CA ALA A 289 -16.97 -41.45 45.96
C ALA A 289 -18.25 -42.30 46.17
N GLU A 290 -19.22 -42.19 45.27
CA GLU A 290 -20.45 -43.00 45.24
C GLU A 290 -20.13 -44.51 45.30
N LYS A 291 -19.20 -44.98 44.47
CA LYS A 291 -18.78 -46.40 44.47
C LYS A 291 -18.10 -46.81 45.77
N ARG A 292 -17.31 -45.94 46.42
CA ARG A 292 -16.74 -46.21 47.76
C ARG A 292 -17.82 -46.31 48.82
N GLU A 293 -18.84 -45.47 48.76
CA GLU A 293 -19.98 -45.48 49.69
C GLU A 293 -20.85 -46.73 49.51
N GLN A 294 -21.19 -47.10 48.27
CA GLN A 294 -21.89 -48.36 47.96
C GLN A 294 -21.13 -49.58 48.49
N LEU A 295 -19.79 -49.61 48.34
CA LEU A 295 -18.96 -50.69 48.88
C LEU A 295 -18.93 -50.70 50.42
N ARG A 296 -18.87 -49.53 51.08
CA ARG A 296 -18.98 -49.43 52.55
C ARG A 296 -20.31 -49.99 53.04
N ALA A 297 -21.41 -49.56 52.43
CA ALA A 297 -22.76 -50.03 52.78
C ALA A 297 -22.91 -51.54 52.58
N LYS A 298 -22.44 -52.09 51.44
CA LYS A 298 -22.50 -53.52 51.12
C LYS A 298 -21.75 -54.41 52.11
N TYR A 299 -20.64 -53.93 52.67
CA TYR A 299 -19.78 -54.71 53.57
C TYR A 299 -19.84 -54.24 55.04
N HIS A 300 -20.82 -53.41 55.39
CA HIS A 300 -20.99 -52.83 56.74
C HIS A 300 -19.72 -52.19 57.33
N LEU A 301 -18.88 -51.61 56.47
CA LEU A 301 -17.64 -50.97 56.88
C LEU A 301 -17.94 -49.62 57.53
N ALA A 302 -17.57 -49.46 58.80
CA ALA A 302 -17.67 -48.18 59.49
C ALA A 302 -16.97 -47.08 58.68
N THR A 303 -17.61 -45.91 58.61
CA THR A 303 -16.90 -44.68 58.21
C THR A 303 -15.80 -44.42 59.22
N ALA A 304 -14.54 -44.49 58.77
CA ALA A 304 -13.41 -44.01 59.56
C ALA A 304 -13.71 -42.57 59.97
N ALA A 305 -13.87 -42.36 61.28
CA ALA A 305 -13.97 -41.03 61.86
C ALA A 305 -12.65 -40.29 61.57
N SER A 306 -12.77 -39.03 61.17
CA SER A 306 -11.65 -38.08 61.10
C SER A 306 -11.36 -37.51 62.47
#